data_AF-A0A3D3EV06-F1
#
_entry.id   AF-A0A3D3EV06-F1
#
_cell.length_a   1.000
_cell.length_b   1.000
_cell.length_c   1.000
_cell.angle_alpha   90.00
_cell.angle_beta   90.00
_cell.angle_gamma   90.00
#
_symmetry.space_group_name_H-M   'P 1'
#
loop_
_entity.id
_entity.type
_entity.pdbx_description
1 polymer ?
#
loop_
_entity_poly.entity_id
_entity_poly.type
_entity_poly.pdbx_seq_one_letter_code
_entity_poly.pdbx_strand_id
1 'polypeptide(L)'
;MFLNRIQQSLRYLLKAMCSEYNGIQVFLYPGTLFYWLSGSGLLDSFSSLMSMRMHFLPLVFFTVLLAYVAFMVLKIYTTIFDGPHRIYPKRLSDFWDHVINLHLYLFLTVIVLMVFFVLSKFVSYYYGIDLPLRQGVWLFFRAFTILLILFYYIRSMWIRPFKQREFSLRRSERHCLAWMSRHFWATMKYTAVMLLLVLVAIRLYLIVIVVIISPVLSVLGSLIGQKLIIELIPVFSMGSIFYNVFMLFAAFMLSNLFFYPIIKLGQSLLMAMHPISIKQVNHAKSEK
;
A
#
# COMPACT_ATOMS: atom_id res chain seq x y z
N MET A 1 -21.38 7.60 25.55
CA MET A 1 -19.91 7.50 25.77
C MET A 1 -19.30 6.21 25.18
N PHE A 2 -19.93 5.04 25.33
CA PHE A 2 -19.45 3.76 24.76
C PHE A 2 -19.35 3.74 23.23
N LEU A 3 -20.39 4.20 22.51
CA LEU A 3 -20.38 4.31 21.04
C LEU A 3 -19.23 5.18 20.51
N ASN A 4 -18.92 6.30 21.18
CA ASN A 4 -17.81 7.17 20.79
C ASN A 4 -16.46 6.47 20.96
N ARG A 5 -16.28 5.64 22.00
CA ARG A 5 -15.05 4.86 22.19
C ARG A 5 -14.89 3.78 21.12
N ILE A 6 -15.96 3.04 20.80
CA ILE A 6 -15.93 2.04 19.71
C ILE A 6 -15.58 2.71 18.38
N GLN A 7 -16.22 3.84 18.07
CA GLN A 7 -15.97 4.57 16.84
C GLN A 7 -14.51 5.07 16.77
N GLN A 8 -13.95 5.52 17.89
CA GLN A 8 -12.54 5.92 17.96
C GLN A 8 -11.61 4.72 17.77
N SER A 9 -11.83 3.60 18.47
CA SER A 9 -11.03 2.38 18.33
C SER A 9 -11.05 1.84 16.91
N LEU A 10 -12.23 1.77 16.29
CA LEU A 10 -12.37 1.33 14.90
C LEU A 10 -11.59 2.24 13.95
N ARG A 11 -11.62 3.56 14.16
CA ARG A 11 -10.84 4.51 13.36
C ARG A 11 -9.34 4.34 13.56
N TYR A 12 -8.88 4.12 14.79
CA TYR A 12 -7.47 3.84 15.04
C TYR A 12 -7.01 2.56 14.36
N LEU A 13 -7.85 1.51 14.40
CA LEU A 13 -7.58 0.24 13.75
C LEU A 13 -7.56 0.39 12.22
N LEU A 14 -8.55 1.06 11.63
CA LEU A 14 -8.58 1.38 10.20
C LEU A 14 -7.38 2.23 9.78
N LYS A 15 -7.00 3.23 10.58
CA LYS A 15 -5.80 4.04 10.34
C LYS A 15 -4.55 3.16 10.42
N ALA A 16 -4.44 2.26 11.39
CA ALA A 16 -3.32 1.35 11.50
C ALA A 16 -3.22 0.39 10.31
N MET A 17 -4.36 -0.04 9.72
CA MET A 17 -4.37 -0.98 8.60
C MET A 17 -4.18 -0.29 7.23
N CYS A 18 -4.61 0.97 7.08
CA CYS A 18 -4.70 1.63 5.79
C CYS A 18 -3.87 2.92 5.65
N SER A 19 -3.23 3.44 6.70
CA SER A 19 -2.56 4.75 6.60
C SER A 19 -1.23 4.75 5.85
N GLU A 20 -0.94 5.90 5.21
CA GLU A 20 0.39 6.32 4.73
C GLU A 20 1.07 5.35 3.77
N TYR A 21 2.10 4.59 4.18
CA TYR A 21 2.78 3.63 3.30
C TYR A 21 2.57 2.17 3.70
N ASN A 22 1.57 1.90 4.55
CA ASN A 22 1.12 0.52 4.77
C ASN A 22 0.78 -0.16 3.44
N GLY A 23 1.19 -1.42 3.33
CA GLY A 23 1.06 -2.26 2.14
C GLY A 23 2.33 -2.34 1.31
N ILE A 24 3.27 -1.39 1.43
CA ILE A 24 4.50 -1.40 0.63
C ILE A 24 5.35 -2.65 0.87
N GLN A 25 5.31 -3.19 2.09
CA GLN A 25 6.06 -4.37 2.49
C GLN A 25 5.65 -5.61 1.67
N VAL A 26 4.36 -5.74 1.35
CA VAL A 26 3.83 -6.87 0.56
C VAL A 26 4.26 -6.77 -0.91
N PHE A 27 4.36 -5.55 -1.47
CA PHE A 27 4.80 -5.37 -2.86
C PHE A 27 6.32 -5.55 -3.03
N LEU A 28 7.10 -5.06 -2.05
CA LEU A 28 8.56 -5.23 -2.04
C LEU A 28 8.97 -6.65 -1.67
N TYR A 29 8.32 -7.27 -0.68
CA TYR A 29 8.55 -8.65 -0.25
C TYR A 29 7.22 -9.39 -0.08
N PRO A 30 6.68 -10.00 -1.16
CA PRO A 30 5.43 -10.77 -1.11
C PRO A 30 5.43 -11.89 -0.07
N GLY A 31 6.62 -12.38 0.31
CA GLY A 31 6.80 -13.34 1.40
C GLY A 31 6.16 -12.91 2.71
N THR A 32 6.05 -11.62 3.02
CA THR A 32 5.39 -11.14 4.24
C THR A 32 3.90 -11.49 4.28
N LEU A 33 3.25 -11.64 3.12
CA LEU A 33 1.86 -12.08 3.02
C LEU A 33 1.75 -13.60 3.24
N PHE A 34 2.69 -14.36 2.70
CA PHE A 34 2.68 -15.82 2.76
C PHE A 34 2.86 -16.38 4.17
N TYR A 35 3.43 -15.62 5.11
CA TYR A 35 3.48 -16.04 6.52
C TYR A 35 2.11 -16.13 7.20
N TRP A 36 1.10 -15.44 6.67
CA TRP A 36 -0.26 -15.49 7.18
C TRP A 36 -1.10 -16.59 6.53
N LEU A 37 -0.62 -17.16 5.42
CA LEU A 37 -1.37 -18.09 4.57
C LEU A 37 -0.81 -19.50 4.66
N SER A 38 -1.70 -20.49 4.60
CA SER A 38 -1.28 -21.89 4.50
C SER A 38 -0.71 -22.16 3.12
N GLY A 39 0.52 -22.67 3.06
CA GLY A 39 1.19 -23.00 1.79
C GLY A 39 0.44 -24.06 0.97
N SER A 40 -0.16 -25.07 1.64
CA SER A 40 -0.98 -26.08 0.98
C SER A 40 -2.27 -25.48 0.41
N GLY A 41 -3.00 -24.69 1.21
CA GLY A 41 -4.23 -24.04 0.74
C GLY A 41 -4.00 -23.06 -0.42
N LEU A 42 -2.86 -22.35 -0.44
CA LEU A 42 -2.44 -21.51 -1.56
C LEU A 42 -2.24 -22.33 -2.83
N LEU A 43 -1.53 -23.46 -2.72
CA LEU A 43 -1.22 -24.33 -3.85
C LEU A 43 -2.49 -25.02 -4.37
N ASP A 44 -3.38 -25.47 -3.49
CA ASP A 44 -4.64 -26.11 -3.86
C ASP A 44 -5.60 -25.12 -4.53
N SER A 45 -5.71 -23.90 -4.00
CA SER A 45 -6.52 -22.83 -4.60
C SER A 45 -5.99 -22.42 -5.98
N PHE A 46 -4.68 -22.26 -6.12
CA PHE A 46 -4.08 -21.87 -7.40
C PHE A 46 -4.14 -23.00 -8.43
N SER A 47 -3.85 -24.23 -8.01
CA SER A 47 -3.91 -25.43 -8.87
C SER A 47 -5.33 -25.66 -9.38
N SER A 48 -6.34 -25.59 -8.51
CA SER A 48 -7.75 -25.73 -8.91
C SER A 48 -8.22 -24.62 -9.86
N LEU A 49 -7.78 -23.38 -9.65
CA LEU A 49 -8.08 -22.25 -10.55
C LEU A 49 -7.46 -22.44 -11.94
N MET A 50 -6.20 -22.87 -12.00
CA MET A 50 -5.44 -22.99 -13.27
C MET A 50 -5.78 -24.26 -14.06
N SER A 51 -6.13 -25.37 -13.39
CA SER A 51 -6.37 -26.66 -14.04
C SER A 51 -7.82 -26.86 -14.48
N MET A 52 -8.78 -26.68 -13.56
CA MET A 52 -10.16 -27.13 -13.74
C MET A 52 -11.13 -26.00 -14.09
N ARG A 53 -10.76 -24.74 -13.79
CA ARG A 53 -11.72 -23.62 -13.76
C ARG A 53 -11.16 -22.31 -14.33
N MET A 54 -10.39 -22.37 -15.42
CA MET A 54 -9.83 -21.16 -16.07
C MET A 54 -10.88 -20.09 -16.43
N HIS A 55 -12.14 -20.45 -16.65
CA HIS A 55 -13.23 -19.49 -16.89
C HIS A 55 -13.53 -18.56 -15.70
N PHE A 56 -13.13 -18.93 -14.47
CA PHE A 56 -13.26 -18.09 -13.28
C PHE A 56 -12.10 -17.10 -13.11
N LEU A 57 -11.03 -17.24 -13.88
CA LEU A 57 -9.84 -16.39 -13.78
C LEU A 57 -10.13 -14.89 -13.99
N PRO A 58 -10.96 -14.46 -14.96
CA PRO A 58 -11.35 -13.05 -15.08
C PRO A 58 -12.09 -12.53 -13.84
N LEU A 59 -12.97 -13.34 -13.26
CA LEU A 59 -13.72 -12.99 -12.05
C LEU A 59 -12.80 -12.84 -10.84
N VAL A 60 -11.82 -13.73 -10.68
CA VAL A 60 -10.78 -13.62 -9.65
C VAL A 60 -10.00 -12.31 -9.81
N PHE A 61 -9.51 -12.01 -11.01
CA PHE A 61 -8.78 -10.77 -11.27
C PHE A 61 -9.62 -9.53 -10.99
N PHE A 62 -10.88 -9.53 -11.41
CA PHE A 62 -11.80 -8.44 -11.14
C PHE A 62 -12.02 -8.23 -9.64
N THR A 63 -12.20 -9.31 -8.88
CA THR A 63 -12.49 -9.24 -7.44
C THR A 63 -11.25 -8.80 -6.65
N VAL A 64 -10.05 -9.26 -7.04
CA VAL A 64 -8.77 -8.78 -6.48
C VAL A 64 -8.56 -7.30 -6.79
N LEU A 65 -8.84 -6.87 -8.03
CA LEU A 65 -8.73 -5.46 -8.42
C LEU A 65 -9.72 -4.60 -7.63
N LEU A 66 -10.96 -5.06 -7.44
CA LEU A 66 -11.97 -4.38 -6.64
C LEU A 66 -11.51 -4.23 -5.18
N ALA A 67 -10.96 -5.29 -4.58
CA ALA A 67 -10.40 -5.26 -3.23
C ALA A 67 -9.22 -4.28 -3.13
N TYR A 68 -8.35 -4.24 -4.13
CA TYR A 68 -7.24 -3.29 -4.22
C TYR A 68 -7.73 -1.84 -4.30
N VAL A 69 -8.70 -1.55 -5.18
CA VAL A 69 -9.30 -0.21 -5.32
C VAL A 69 -9.97 0.22 -4.01
N ALA A 70 -10.75 -0.67 -3.40
CA ALA A 70 -11.40 -0.40 -2.11
C ALA A 70 -10.37 -0.06 -1.02
N PHE A 71 -9.27 -0.81 -0.94
CA PHE A 71 -8.17 -0.51 -0.02
C PHE A 71 -7.52 0.85 -0.30
N MET A 72 -7.23 1.16 -1.57
CA MET A 72 -6.62 2.44 -1.94
C MET A 72 -7.54 3.63 -1.64
N VAL A 73 -8.85 3.50 -1.87
CA VAL A 73 -9.85 4.52 -1.51
C VAL A 73 -9.91 4.73 0.01
N LEU A 74 -9.94 3.64 0.79
CA LEU A 74 -9.93 3.71 2.26
C LEU A 74 -8.63 4.33 2.79
N LYS A 75 -7.51 4.02 2.15
CA LYS A 75 -6.19 4.60 2.42
C LYS A 75 -6.16 6.11 2.14
N ILE A 76 -6.70 6.55 1.01
CA ILE A 76 -6.84 7.98 0.69
C ILE A 76 -7.72 8.67 1.74
N TYR A 77 -8.86 8.05 2.10
CA TYR A 77 -9.78 8.58 3.10
C TYR A 77 -9.10 8.80 4.45
N THR A 78 -8.42 7.76 4.96
CA THR A 78 -7.71 7.82 6.26
C THR A 78 -6.50 8.75 6.26
N THR A 79 -5.97 9.10 5.09
CA THR A 79 -4.85 10.04 4.95
C THR A 79 -5.31 11.51 4.88
N ILE A 80 -6.48 11.77 4.30
CA ILE A 80 -7.01 13.14 4.14
C ILE A 80 -7.79 13.60 5.38
N PHE A 81 -8.53 12.68 6.01
CA PHE A 81 -9.41 12.97 7.12
C PHE A 81 -8.89 12.36 8.42
N ASP A 82 -8.45 13.21 9.36
CA ASP A 82 -8.12 12.81 10.73
C ASP A 82 -9.38 12.59 11.60
N GLY A 83 -10.55 12.99 11.10
CA GLY A 83 -11.84 12.92 11.78
C GLY A 83 -13.00 12.57 10.83
N PRO A 84 -14.27 12.70 11.26
CA PRO A 84 -15.40 12.56 10.37
C PRO A 84 -15.31 13.61 9.25
N HIS A 85 -15.57 13.22 8.00
CA HIS A 85 -15.50 14.10 6.83
C HIS A 85 -16.37 15.37 6.97
N ARG A 86 -17.46 15.29 7.73
CA ARG A 86 -18.34 16.45 8.04
C ARG A 86 -17.62 17.62 8.71
N ILE A 87 -16.51 17.37 9.41
CA ILE A 87 -15.71 18.41 10.07
C ILE A 87 -14.81 19.15 9.07
N TYR A 88 -14.47 18.55 7.93
CA TYR A 88 -13.53 19.10 6.95
C TYR A 88 -14.15 19.15 5.54
N PRO A 89 -15.26 19.89 5.32
CA PRO A 89 -15.97 19.89 4.04
C PRO A 89 -15.08 20.37 2.87
N LYS A 90 -14.15 21.29 3.12
CA LYS A 90 -13.20 21.81 2.12
C LYS A 90 -12.20 20.76 1.60
N ARG A 91 -12.01 19.64 2.31
CA ARG A 91 -11.12 18.54 1.89
C ARG A 91 -11.84 17.46 1.08
N LEU A 92 -13.16 17.56 0.92
CA LEU A 92 -13.95 16.57 0.20
C LEU A 92 -13.69 16.61 -1.30
N SER A 93 -13.52 17.79 -1.89
CA SER A 93 -13.10 17.92 -3.29
C SER A 93 -11.75 17.26 -3.53
N ASP A 94 -10.77 17.53 -2.64
CA ASP A 94 -9.44 16.94 -2.72
C ASP A 94 -9.51 15.40 -2.64
N PHE A 95 -10.39 14.85 -1.81
CA PHE A 95 -10.61 13.41 -1.72
C PHE A 95 -11.08 12.81 -3.04
N TRP A 96 -12.11 13.38 -3.66
CA TRP A 96 -12.63 12.90 -4.93
C TRP A 96 -11.62 13.06 -6.06
N ASP A 97 -10.85 14.15 -6.09
CA ASP A 97 -9.76 14.33 -7.05
C ASP A 97 -8.72 13.20 -6.94
N HIS A 98 -8.36 12.75 -5.73
CA HIS A 98 -7.43 11.63 -5.56
C HIS A 98 -8.04 10.30 -6.01
N VAL A 99 -9.34 10.08 -5.74
CA VAL A 99 -10.05 8.87 -6.19
C VAL A 99 -10.13 8.84 -7.71
N ILE A 100 -10.48 9.94 -8.36
CA ILE A 100 -10.53 10.04 -9.83
C ILE A 100 -9.15 9.79 -10.42
N ASN A 101 -8.11 10.43 -9.88
CA ASN A 101 -6.73 10.22 -10.33
C ASN A 101 -6.28 8.76 -10.17
N LEU A 102 -6.65 8.08 -9.07
CA LEU A 102 -6.38 6.65 -8.88
C LEU A 102 -6.98 5.81 -10.03
N HIS A 103 -8.25 6.06 -10.37
CA HIS A 103 -8.91 5.35 -11.47
C HIS A 103 -8.27 5.66 -12.82
N LEU A 104 -7.87 6.92 -13.05
CA LEU A 104 -7.16 7.33 -14.26
C LEU A 104 -5.81 6.62 -14.38
N TYR A 105 -5.02 6.55 -13.30
CA TYR A 105 -3.74 5.82 -13.31
C TYR A 105 -3.94 4.32 -13.52
N LEU A 106 -4.95 3.72 -12.92
CA LEU A 106 -5.30 2.32 -13.16
C LEU A 106 -5.68 2.07 -14.62
N PHE A 107 -6.53 2.92 -15.18
CA PHE A 107 -6.95 2.85 -16.58
C PHE A 107 -5.77 3.00 -17.54
N LEU A 108 -4.90 3.98 -17.30
CA LEU A 108 -3.66 4.17 -18.07
C LEU A 108 -2.77 2.92 -17.99
N THR A 109 -2.64 2.32 -16.81
CA THR A 109 -1.85 1.09 -16.62
C THR A 109 -2.43 -0.07 -17.43
N VAL A 110 -3.75 -0.24 -17.43
CA VAL A 110 -4.44 -1.27 -18.22
C VAL A 110 -4.24 -1.03 -19.72
N ILE A 111 -4.34 0.21 -20.20
CA ILE A 111 -4.07 0.56 -21.60
C ILE A 111 -2.62 0.20 -21.97
N VAL A 112 -1.64 0.60 -21.15
CA VAL A 112 -0.23 0.30 -21.41
C VAL A 112 0.01 -1.20 -21.48
N LEU A 113 -0.59 -1.98 -20.57
CA LEU A 113 -0.52 -3.44 -20.59
C LEU A 113 -1.15 -4.03 -21.84
N MET A 114 -2.30 -3.51 -22.27
CA MET A 114 -2.99 -3.97 -23.48
C MET A 114 -2.18 -3.67 -24.74
N VAL A 115 -1.62 -2.46 -24.85
CA VAL A 115 -0.72 -2.07 -25.94
C VAL A 115 0.52 -2.96 -25.96
N PHE A 116 1.13 -3.23 -24.81
CA PHE A 116 2.29 -4.10 -24.71
C PHE A 116 1.98 -5.55 -25.11
N PHE A 117 0.82 -6.07 -24.70
CA PHE A 117 0.35 -7.40 -25.11
C PHE A 117 0.16 -7.49 -26.63
N VAL A 118 -0.52 -6.51 -27.23
CA VAL A 118 -0.75 -6.44 -28.68
C VAL A 118 0.58 -6.36 -29.43
N LEU A 119 1.49 -5.47 -29.01
CA LEU A 119 2.82 -5.34 -29.61
C LEU A 119 3.60 -6.64 -29.54
N SER A 120 3.59 -7.32 -28.40
CA SER A 120 4.32 -8.57 -28.30
C SER A 120 3.70 -9.70 -29.11
N LYS A 121 2.37 -9.74 -29.27
CA LYS A 121 1.71 -10.70 -30.18
C LYS A 121 2.00 -10.38 -31.64
N PHE A 122 2.03 -9.11 -32.00
CA PHE A 122 2.46 -8.65 -33.33
C PHE A 122 3.90 -9.07 -33.62
N VAL A 123 4.82 -8.85 -32.67
CA VAL A 123 6.24 -9.18 -32.82
C VAL A 123 6.46 -10.70 -32.92
N SER A 124 5.76 -11.49 -32.10
CA SER A 124 5.79 -12.96 -32.17
C SER A 124 5.23 -13.46 -33.51
N TYR A 125 4.12 -12.89 -34.01
CA TYR A 125 3.49 -13.30 -35.27
C TYR A 125 4.31 -12.94 -36.51
N TYR A 126 4.82 -11.70 -36.61
CA TYR A 126 5.51 -11.23 -37.83
C TYR A 126 7.01 -11.50 -37.84
N TYR A 127 7.65 -11.52 -36.67
CA TYR A 127 9.11 -11.63 -36.58
C TYR A 127 9.57 -12.93 -35.91
N GLY A 128 8.65 -13.78 -35.43
CA GLY A 128 9.00 -15.00 -34.69
C GLY A 128 9.73 -14.74 -33.38
N ILE A 129 9.75 -13.50 -32.90
CA ILE A 129 10.43 -13.12 -31.66
C ILE A 129 9.45 -13.34 -30.51
N ASP A 130 9.64 -14.43 -29.79
CA ASP A 130 8.93 -14.70 -28.54
C ASP A 130 9.56 -13.90 -27.39
N LEU A 131 9.10 -12.66 -27.24
CA LEU A 131 9.38 -11.88 -26.04
C LEU A 131 8.88 -12.64 -24.81
N PRO A 132 9.65 -12.72 -23.70
CA PRO A 132 9.22 -13.33 -22.45
C PRO A 132 8.20 -12.44 -21.72
N LEU A 133 7.05 -12.23 -22.36
CA LEU A 133 5.90 -11.42 -21.95
C LEU A 133 5.56 -11.64 -20.48
N ARG A 134 5.46 -12.90 -20.06
CA ARG A 134 4.98 -13.23 -18.71
C ARG A 134 5.89 -12.70 -17.62
N GLN A 135 7.21 -12.86 -17.76
CA GLN A 135 8.18 -12.43 -16.75
C GLN A 135 8.45 -10.93 -16.83
N GLY A 136 8.60 -10.39 -18.04
CA GLY A 136 8.81 -8.96 -18.26
C GLY A 136 7.63 -8.13 -17.75
N VAL A 137 6.40 -8.48 -18.13
CA VAL A 137 5.19 -7.78 -17.68
C VAL A 137 5.03 -7.83 -16.17
N TRP A 138 5.28 -8.99 -15.54
CA TRP A 138 5.23 -9.11 -14.08
C TRP A 138 6.23 -8.19 -13.38
N LEU A 139 7.46 -8.15 -13.88
CA LEU A 139 8.53 -7.35 -13.30
C LEU A 139 8.28 -5.84 -13.51
N PHE A 140 7.85 -5.44 -14.70
CA PHE A 140 7.46 -4.05 -15.00
C PHE A 140 6.25 -3.60 -14.18
N PHE A 141 5.21 -4.43 -14.07
CA PHE A 141 4.04 -4.11 -13.26
C PHE A 141 4.38 -3.99 -11.77
N ARG A 142 5.22 -4.89 -11.25
CA ARG A 142 5.74 -4.82 -9.88
C ARG A 142 6.58 -3.57 -9.66
N ALA A 143 7.51 -3.25 -10.58
CA ALA A 143 8.31 -2.03 -10.50
C ALA A 143 7.42 -0.78 -10.53
N PHE A 144 6.44 -0.73 -11.44
CA PHE A 144 5.50 0.39 -11.57
C PHE A 144 4.70 0.61 -10.28
N THR A 145 4.13 -0.45 -9.70
CA THR A 145 3.36 -0.34 -8.44
C THR A 145 4.22 0.09 -7.27
N ILE A 146 5.45 -0.42 -7.15
CA ILE A 146 6.41 0.01 -6.13
C ILE A 146 6.75 1.49 -6.31
N LEU A 147 7.10 1.92 -7.53
CA LEU A 147 7.44 3.30 -7.83
C LEU A 147 6.28 4.24 -7.56
N LEU A 148 5.06 3.84 -7.90
CA LEU A 148 3.85 4.62 -7.62
C LEU A 148 3.66 4.83 -6.11
N ILE A 149 3.75 3.76 -5.31
CA ILE A 149 3.61 3.84 -3.85
C ILE A 149 4.72 4.71 -3.25
N LEU A 150 5.98 4.51 -3.69
CA LEU A 150 7.11 5.33 -3.24
C LEU A 150 6.93 6.81 -3.61
N PHE A 151 6.49 7.10 -4.82
CA PHE A 151 6.24 8.47 -5.28
C PHE A 151 5.20 9.18 -4.40
N TYR A 152 4.05 8.53 -4.17
CA TYR A 152 3.02 9.07 -3.28
C TYR A 152 3.52 9.25 -1.85
N TYR A 153 4.31 8.29 -1.34
CA TYR A 153 4.88 8.37 -0.01
C TYR A 153 5.86 9.54 0.14
N ILE A 154 6.84 9.63 -0.77
CA ILE A 154 7.85 10.69 -0.78
C ILE A 154 7.16 12.05 -0.86
N ARG A 155 6.23 12.22 -1.81
CA ARG A 155 5.43 13.44 -1.95
C ARG A 155 4.68 13.77 -0.67
N SER A 156 4.03 12.78 -0.05
CA SER A 156 3.26 12.99 1.18
C SER A 156 4.13 13.45 2.35
N MET A 157 5.30 12.83 2.55
CA MET A 157 6.23 13.19 3.63
C MET A 157 6.81 14.59 3.46
N TRP A 158 7.22 14.96 2.24
CA TRP A 158 7.72 16.29 1.92
C TRP A 158 6.69 17.40 2.16
N ILE A 159 5.42 17.12 1.87
CA ILE A 159 4.32 18.06 2.02
C ILE A 159 3.79 18.11 3.47
N ARG A 160 4.04 17.06 4.27
CA ARG A 160 3.52 16.89 5.64
C ARG A 160 3.69 18.11 6.56
N PRO A 161 4.86 18.78 6.65
CA PRO A 161 4.99 19.97 7.50
C PRO A 161 4.12 21.15 7.06
N PHE A 162 3.80 21.27 5.77
CA PHE A 162 2.89 22.31 5.27
C PHE A 162 1.42 21.94 5.48
N LYS A 163 1.07 20.66 5.36
CA LYS A 163 -0.28 20.16 5.71
C LYS A 163 -0.61 20.37 7.19
N GLN A 164 0.37 20.19 8.08
CA GLN A 164 0.22 20.49 9.51
C GLN A 164 -0.05 21.97 9.79
N ARG A 165 0.27 22.86 8.84
CA ARG A 165 -0.01 24.31 8.89
C ARG A 165 -1.28 24.69 8.14
N GLU A 166 -2.12 23.72 7.81
CA GLU A 166 -3.41 23.89 7.11
C GLU A 166 -3.31 24.52 5.71
N PHE A 167 -2.12 24.51 5.09
CA PHE A 167 -2.00 24.91 3.70
C PHE A 167 -2.76 23.93 2.79
N SER A 168 -3.41 24.45 1.75
CA SER A 168 -3.99 23.62 0.69
C SER A 168 -2.91 22.78 0.01
N LEU A 169 -3.30 21.64 -0.58
CA LEU A 169 -2.35 20.72 -1.21
C LEU A 169 -1.51 21.41 -2.30
N ARG A 170 -2.17 22.12 -3.22
CA ARG A 170 -1.51 22.86 -4.31
C ARG A 170 -0.52 23.90 -3.79
N ARG A 171 -0.86 24.61 -2.70
CA ARG A 171 0.01 25.62 -2.11
C ARG A 171 1.23 24.97 -1.45
N SER A 172 1.01 23.87 -0.74
CA SER A 172 2.09 23.11 -0.10
C SER A 172 3.09 22.57 -1.11
N GLU A 173 2.62 22.08 -2.26
CA GLU A 173 3.47 21.59 -3.36
C GLU A 173 4.34 22.67 -3.95
N ARG A 174 3.76 23.84 -4.25
CA ARG A 174 4.53 24.98 -4.78
C ARG A 174 5.62 25.42 -3.81
N HIS A 175 5.31 25.55 -2.52
CA HIS A 175 6.31 25.92 -1.51
C HIS A 175 7.38 24.85 -1.33
N CYS A 176 7.01 23.56 -1.37
CA CYS A 176 7.96 22.47 -1.29
C CYS A 176 8.90 22.45 -2.49
N LEU A 177 8.38 22.55 -3.72
CA LEU A 177 9.17 22.59 -4.94
C LEU A 177 10.11 23.80 -5.00
N ALA A 178 9.64 24.98 -4.58
CA ALA A 178 10.45 26.19 -4.52
C ALA A 178 11.59 26.08 -3.48
N TRP A 179 11.39 25.32 -2.40
CA TRP A 179 12.45 25.06 -1.43
C TRP A 179 13.44 24.01 -1.96
N MET A 180 12.93 22.93 -2.56
CA MET A 180 13.75 21.85 -3.13
C MET A 180 14.69 22.35 -4.23
N SER A 181 14.24 23.28 -5.08
CA SER A 181 15.08 23.86 -6.12
C SER A 181 16.24 24.69 -5.58
N ARG A 182 16.08 25.30 -4.39
CA ARG A 182 17.12 26.11 -3.73
C ARG A 182 18.09 25.28 -2.91
N HIS A 183 17.66 24.10 -2.44
CA HIS A 183 18.45 23.25 -1.54
C HIS A 183 18.60 21.81 -2.05
N PHE A 184 19.05 21.67 -3.30
CA PHE A 184 19.17 20.40 -4.00
C PHE A 184 19.84 19.28 -3.18
N TRP A 185 21.01 19.55 -2.59
CA TRP A 185 21.75 18.54 -1.82
C TRP A 185 21.03 18.07 -0.56
N ALA A 186 20.37 18.99 0.15
CA ALA A 186 19.57 18.63 1.33
C ALA A 186 18.35 17.80 0.93
N THR A 187 17.72 18.13 -0.19
CA THR A 187 16.63 17.36 -0.78
C THR A 187 17.05 15.95 -1.17
N MET A 188 18.19 15.80 -1.85
CA MET A 188 18.72 14.49 -2.24
C MET A 188 19.05 13.64 -1.02
N LYS A 189 19.74 14.20 -0.02
CA LYS A 189 20.07 13.50 1.24
C LYS A 189 18.82 13.03 1.97
N TYR A 190 17.84 13.91 2.16
CA TYR A 190 16.60 13.56 2.87
C TYR A 190 15.81 12.47 2.14
N THR A 191 15.70 12.59 0.80
CA THR A 191 14.99 11.60 -0.02
C THR A 191 15.71 10.24 0.00
N ALA A 192 17.04 10.23 -0.05
CA ALA A 192 17.83 9.00 0.07
C ALA A 192 17.66 8.34 1.44
N VAL A 193 17.69 9.11 2.54
CA VAL A 193 17.42 8.61 3.89
C VAL A 193 16.00 8.04 3.99
N MET A 194 15.01 8.69 3.38
CA MET A 194 13.64 8.20 3.34
C MET A 194 13.54 6.84 2.63
N LEU A 195 14.16 6.69 1.45
CA LEU A 195 14.20 5.42 0.71
C LEU A 195 14.90 4.32 1.52
N LEU A 196 16.06 4.63 2.12
CA LEU A 196 16.80 3.69 2.95
C LEU A 196 15.97 3.25 4.17
N LEU A 197 15.27 4.17 4.81
CA LEU A 197 14.44 3.87 5.96
C LEU A 197 13.25 2.97 5.60
N VAL A 198 12.65 3.14 4.42
CA VAL A 198 11.61 2.23 3.91
C VAL A 198 12.17 0.81 3.76
N LEU A 199 13.36 0.65 3.17
CA LEU A 199 14.00 -0.66 3.01
C LEU A 199 14.32 -1.30 4.38
N VAL A 200 14.86 -0.52 5.31
CA VAL A 200 15.17 -0.96 6.68
C VAL A 200 13.89 -1.37 7.41
N ALA A 201 12.81 -0.59 7.30
CA ALA A 201 11.52 -0.90 7.93
C ALA A 201 10.98 -2.25 7.47
N ILE A 202 11.06 -2.54 6.17
CA ILE A 202 10.57 -3.80 5.61
C ILE A 202 11.45 -4.99 6.06
N ARG A 203 12.78 -4.80 6.08
CA ARG A 203 13.70 -5.83 6.59
C ARG A 203 13.48 -6.10 8.08
N LEU A 204 13.26 -5.06 8.88
CA LEU A 204 12.92 -5.18 10.29
C LEU A 204 11.61 -5.94 10.47
N TYR A 205 10.61 -5.65 9.64
CA TYR A 205 9.33 -6.37 9.69
C TYR A 205 9.48 -7.86 9.38
N LEU A 206 10.32 -8.24 8.41
CA LEU A 206 10.63 -9.64 8.14
C LEU A 206 11.25 -10.33 9.37
N ILE A 207 12.19 -9.67 10.05
CA ILE A 207 12.79 -10.18 11.28
C ILE A 207 11.73 -10.34 12.37
N VAL A 208 10.87 -9.35 12.56
CA VAL A 208 9.76 -9.42 13.54
C VAL A 208 8.81 -10.58 13.22
N ILE A 209 8.48 -10.81 11.95
CA ILE A 209 7.64 -11.95 11.57
C ILE A 209 8.30 -13.27 11.97
N VAL A 210 9.57 -13.47 11.59
CA VAL A 210 10.25 -14.75 11.78
C VAL A 210 10.57 -15.01 13.26
N VAL A 211 11.04 -14.00 13.98
CA VAL A 211 11.55 -14.15 15.35
C VAL A 211 10.46 -14.02 16.40
N ILE A 212 9.41 -13.23 16.14
CA ILE A 212 8.38 -12.94 17.15
C ILE A 212 7.04 -13.54 16.74
N ILE A 213 6.51 -13.17 15.57
CA ILE A 213 5.13 -13.52 15.20
C ILE A 213 4.98 -15.04 14.97
N SER A 214 5.87 -15.64 14.18
CA SER A 214 5.82 -17.06 13.86
C SER A 214 5.88 -17.97 15.10
N PRO A 215 6.84 -17.82 16.04
CA PRO A 215 6.85 -18.65 17.23
C PRO A 215 5.65 -18.38 18.14
N VAL A 216 5.19 -17.13 18.27
CA VAL A 216 3.99 -16.82 19.06
C VAL A 216 2.75 -17.50 18.47
N LEU A 217 2.57 -17.48 17.15
CA LEU A 217 1.46 -18.18 16.48
C LEU A 217 1.55 -19.70 16.67
N SER A 218 2.77 -20.27 16.63
CA SER A 218 2.98 -21.70 16.88
C SER A 218 2.61 -22.10 18.31
N VAL A 219 3.05 -21.33 19.30
CA VAL A 219 2.75 -21.59 20.72
C VAL A 219 1.25 -21.43 20.97
N LEU A 220 0.63 -20.34 20.52
CA LEU A 220 -0.81 -20.13 20.65
C LEU A 220 -1.61 -21.24 19.95
N GLY A 221 -1.18 -21.67 18.76
CA GLY A 221 -1.84 -22.76 18.05
C GLY A 221 -1.74 -24.10 18.79
N SER A 222 -0.62 -24.36 19.45
CA SER A 222 -0.47 -25.55 20.31
C SER A 222 -1.37 -25.53 21.55
N LEU A 223 -1.61 -24.34 22.12
CA LEU A 223 -2.48 -24.16 23.28
C LEU A 223 -3.97 -24.24 22.93
N ILE A 224 -4.36 -23.73 21.76
CA ILE A 224 -5.76 -23.68 21.30
C ILE A 224 -6.14 -24.99 20.56
N GLY A 225 -5.15 -25.80 20.16
CA GLY A 225 -5.34 -27.01 19.36
C GLY A 225 -5.74 -26.73 17.91
N GLN A 226 -5.61 -25.48 17.45
CA GLN A 226 -5.95 -25.05 16.08
C GLN A 226 -4.82 -24.22 15.48
N LYS A 227 -4.55 -24.40 14.18
CA LYS A 227 -3.57 -23.59 13.45
C LYS A 227 -4.13 -22.18 13.24
N LEU A 228 -3.45 -21.17 13.78
CA LEU A 228 -3.77 -19.75 13.60
C LEU A 228 -3.22 -19.22 12.26
N ILE A 229 -3.46 -19.96 11.18
CA ILE A 229 -3.02 -19.63 9.82
C ILE A 229 -4.28 -19.53 8.95
N ILE A 230 -4.30 -18.57 8.03
CA ILE A 230 -5.42 -18.41 7.10
C ILE A 230 -5.32 -19.50 6.04
N GLU A 231 -6.32 -20.37 6.00
CA GLU A 231 -6.46 -21.39 4.96
C GLU A 231 -7.31 -20.87 3.79
N LEU A 232 -6.84 -21.16 2.58
CA LEU A 232 -7.59 -20.93 1.35
C LEU A 232 -8.20 -22.27 0.93
N ILE A 233 -9.38 -22.20 0.34
CA ILE A 233 -10.10 -23.38 -0.15
C ILE A 233 -9.89 -23.55 -1.66
N PRO A 234 -10.00 -24.77 -2.20
CA PRO A 234 -9.97 -24.97 -3.64
C PRO A 234 -11.15 -24.25 -4.33
N VAL A 235 -10.93 -23.82 -5.57
CA VAL A 235 -11.91 -23.05 -6.33
C VAL A 235 -12.94 -24.00 -6.97
N PHE A 236 -14.07 -24.19 -6.29
CA PHE A 236 -15.18 -25.03 -6.76
C PHE A 236 -16.35 -24.22 -7.34
N SER A 237 -16.58 -23.01 -6.83
CA SER A 237 -17.74 -22.17 -7.15
C SER A 237 -17.40 -20.68 -7.06
N MET A 238 -18.30 -19.81 -7.52
CA MET A 238 -18.14 -18.35 -7.33
C MET A 238 -17.96 -17.97 -5.84
N GLY A 239 -18.68 -18.64 -4.93
CA GLY A 239 -18.54 -18.42 -3.48
C GLY A 239 -17.13 -18.67 -2.97
N SER A 240 -16.46 -19.72 -3.48
CA SER A 240 -15.07 -20.01 -3.10
C SER A 240 -14.07 -18.93 -3.55
N ILE A 241 -14.35 -18.25 -4.67
CA ILE A 241 -13.54 -17.11 -5.14
C ILE A 241 -13.66 -15.94 -4.17
N PHE A 242 -14.90 -15.56 -3.83
CA PHE A 242 -15.12 -14.45 -2.90
C PHE A 242 -14.53 -14.74 -1.52
N TYR A 243 -14.66 -15.96 -1.02
CA TYR A 243 -14.01 -16.39 0.22
C TYR A 243 -12.50 -16.26 0.13
N ASN A 244 -11.87 -16.83 -0.89
CA ASN A 244 -10.41 -16.79 -1.04
C ASN A 244 -9.88 -15.36 -1.17
N VAL A 245 -10.53 -14.51 -1.97
CA VAL A 245 -10.14 -13.11 -2.11
C VAL A 245 -10.34 -12.34 -0.80
N PHE A 246 -11.42 -12.60 -0.06
CA PHE A 246 -11.64 -12.02 1.26
C PHE A 246 -10.57 -12.45 2.26
N MET A 247 -10.20 -13.73 2.30
CA MET A 247 -9.16 -14.25 3.18
C MET A 247 -7.77 -13.70 2.83
N LEU A 248 -7.46 -13.58 1.53
CA LEU A 248 -6.25 -12.89 1.06
C LEU A 248 -6.23 -11.42 1.49
N PHE A 249 -7.36 -10.73 1.37
CA PHE A 249 -7.49 -9.35 1.81
C PHE A 249 -7.32 -9.23 3.33
N ALA A 250 -7.89 -10.15 4.11
CA ALA A 250 -7.72 -10.21 5.56
C ALA A 250 -6.25 -10.43 5.95
N ALA A 251 -5.55 -11.36 5.28
CA ALA A 251 -4.12 -11.59 5.49
C ALA A 251 -3.28 -10.34 5.19
N PHE A 252 -3.59 -9.64 4.09
CA PHE A 252 -2.94 -8.37 3.73
C PHE A 252 -3.17 -7.29 4.79
N MET A 253 -4.41 -7.20 5.27
CA MET A 253 -4.83 -6.25 6.29
C MET A 253 -4.20 -6.52 7.66
N LEU A 254 -4.05 -7.79 8.05
CA LEU A 254 -3.29 -8.21 9.23
C LEU A 254 -1.81 -7.86 9.08
N SER A 255 -1.21 -8.13 7.91
CA SER A 255 0.18 -7.75 7.65
C SER A 255 0.40 -6.24 7.85
N ASN A 256 -0.51 -5.40 7.34
CA ASN A 256 -0.43 -3.95 7.54
C ASN A 256 -0.54 -3.56 9.02
N LEU A 257 -1.43 -4.20 9.78
CA LEU A 257 -1.62 -3.92 11.19
C LEU A 257 -0.34 -4.16 12.00
N PHE A 258 0.34 -5.29 11.77
CA PHE A 258 1.61 -5.60 12.44
C PHE A 258 2.78 -4.77 11.93
N PHE A 259 2.70 -4.24 10.70
CA PHE A 259 3.72 -3.36 10.14
C PHE A 259 3.60 -1.91 10.66
N TYR A 260 2.40 -1.47 11.02
CA TYR A 260 2.12 -0.09 11.42
C TYR A 260 3.00 0.49 12.54
N PRO A 261 3.35 -0.24 13.62
CA PRO A 261 4.25 0.30 14.65
C PRO A 261 5.62 0.70 14.09
N ILE A 262 6.17 -0.12 13.18
CA ILE A 262 7.45 0.15 12.52
C ILE A 262 7.33 1.39 11.64
N ILE A 263 6.23 1.50 10.89
CA ILE A 263 5.94 2.69 10.08
C ILE A 263 5.94 3.95 10.93
N LYS A 264 5.21 3.93 12.05
CA LYS A 264 5.03 5.08 12.92
C LYS A 264 6.37 5.54 13.51
N LEU A 265 7.22 4.60 13.94
CA LEU A 265 8.58 4.89 14.39
C LEU A 265 9.42 5.51 13.28
N GLY A 266 9.42 4.88 12.10
CA GLY A 266 10.15 5.37 10.93
C GLY A 266 9.77 6.80 10.54
N GLN A 267 8.49 7.12 10.59
CA GLN A 267 8.00 8.47 10.32
C GLN A 267 8.38 9.48 11.39
N SER A 268 8.32 9.11 12.67
CA SER A 268 8.77 10.00 13.74
C SER A 268 10.24 10.39 13.54
N LEU A 269 11.07 9.43 13.14
CA LEU A 269 12.48 9.66 12.79
C LEU A 269 12.61 10.58 11.57
N LEU A 270 11.87 10.31 10.49
CA LEU A 270 11.91 11.14 9.28
C LEU A 270 11.38 12.55 9.48
N MET A 271 10.40 12.74 10.36
CA MET A 271 9.90 14.08 10.70
C MET A 271 10.90 14.85 11.55
N ALA A 272 11.61 14.17 12.47
CA ALA A 272 12.70 14.78 13.24
C ALA A 272 13.87 15.23 12.34
N MET A 273 14.16 14.45 11.28
CA MET A 273 15.20 14.77 10.30
C MET A 273 14.71 15.65 9.14
N HIS A 274 13.46 16.10 9.15
CA HIS A 274 12.89 16.86 8.04
C HIS A 274 13.65 18.19 7.87
N PRO A 275 14.22 18.48 6.69
CA PRO A 275 15.12 19.64 6.52
C PRO A 275 14.37 20.97 6.63
N ILE A 276 13.09 20.99 6.26
CA ILE A 276 12.18 22.10 6.55
C ILE A 276 11.71 21.94 8.00
N SER A 277 12.51 22.43 8.94
CA SER A 277 12.21 22.36 10.37
C SER A 277 10.95 23.16 10.71
N ILE A 278 10.13 22.62 11.62
CA ILE A 278 9.01 23.35 12.23
C ILE A 278 9.52 24.60 12.97
N LYS A 279 10.78 24.60 13.46
CA LYS A 279 11.39 25.70 14.24
C LYS A 279 11.80 26.93 13.41
N GLN A 280 12.12 26.79 12.13
CA GLN A 280 12.49 27.95 11.27
C GLN A 280 11.31 28.90 10.99
N VAL A 281 10.08 28.56 11.41
CA VAL A 281 8.89 29.37 11.16
C VAL A 281 8.40 30.15 12.37
N ASN A 282 8.85 29.81 13.59
CA ASN A 282 8.56 30.65 14.76
C ASN A 282 9.33 31.98 14.71
N HIS A 283 10.52 32.02 14.10
CA HIS A 283 11.21 33.29 13.83
C HIS A 283 10.46 34.17 12.83
N ALA A 284 9.89 33.60 11.76
CA ALA A 284 9.09 34.36 10.78
C ALA A 284 7.73 34.86 11.32
N LYS A 285 7.28 34.35 12.48
CA LYS A 285 6.12 34.87 13.23
C LYS A 285 6.50 35.88 14.32
N SER A 286 7.78 35.93 14.70
CA SER A 286 8.33 36.91 15.65
C SER A 286 8.77 38.21 14.98
N GLU A 287 8.85 38.23 13.64
CA GLU A 287 9.20 39.40 12.82
C GLU A 287 7.99 39.99 12.06
N LYS A 288 6.77 39.68 12.52
CA LYS A 288 5.55 40.38 12.14
C LYS A 288 4.89 40.95 13.38
#